data_AF-A0A836W5P5-F1
#
_entry.id   AF-A0A836W5P5-F1
#
_cell.length_a   1.000
_cell.length_b   1.000
_cell.length_c   1.000
_cell.angle_alpha   90.00
_cell.angle_beta   90.00
_cell.angle_gamma   90.00
#
_symmetry.space_group_name_H-M   'P 1'
#
loop_
_entity.id
_entity.type
_entity.pdbx_description
1 polymer ?
#
loop_
_entity_poly.entity_id
_entity_poly.type
_entity_poly.pdbx_seq_one_letter_code
_entity_poly.pdbx_strand_id
1 'polypeptide(L)'
;MKTKITFSIVLIALLLACNNTAQNNNKATNMEQTIYFGGDIITMEGDKPEYVEAVVRDKDKIVFIGTKADAEEQYPDAAFYDLKGNVMMPGFIEPHAHPVSIGGFILANDIVAPHEWRMPHKTYPGVKGKENYLKAVKDIIDSKEDKTGTVLIWGYHKSWHGDLT
;
A
#
# COMPACT_ATOMS: atom_id res chain seq x y z
N MET A 1 -54.81 -24.29 -17.60
CA MET A 1 -54.12 -23.84 -18.83
C MET A 1 -53.99 -22.31 -18.96
N LYS A 2 -54.89 -21.50 -18.37
CA LYS A 2 -54.84 -20.03 -18.49
C LYS A 2 -53.72 -19.35 -17.66
N THR A 3 -53.30 -19.94 -16.54
CA THR A 3 -52.26 -19.39 -15.63
C THR A 3 -50.83 -19.48 -16.17
N LYS A 4 -50.53 -20.46 -17.05
CA LYS A 4 -49.21 -20.59 -17.69
C LYS A 4 -48.99 -19.58 -18.82
N ILE A 5 -50.08 -19.17 -19.50
CA ILE A 5 -50.03 -18.18 -20.59
C ILE A 5 -49.76 -16.77 -20.04
N THR A 6 -50.35 -16.43 -18.90
CA THR A 6 -50.07 -15.15 -18.20
C THR A 6 -48.62 -15.05 -17.70
N PHE A 7 -48.00 -16.16 -17.30
CA PHE A 7 -46.59 -16.15 -16.84
C PHE A 7 -45.59 -15.96 -17.99
N SER A 8 -45.89 -16.52 -19.18
CA SER A 8 -45.06 -16.35 -20.38
C SER A 8 -45.12 -14.93 -20.97
N ILE A 9 -46.24 -14.22 -20.84
CA ILE A 9 -46.40 -12.85 -21.39
C ILE A 9 -45.64 -11.82 -20.54
N VAL A 10 -45.60 -11.98 -19.21
CA VAL A 10 -44.84 -11.10 -18.31
C VAL A 10 -43.34 -11.24 -18.54
N LEU A 11 -42.84 -12.45 -18.83
CA LEU A 11 -41.42 -12.70 -19.07
C LEU A 11 -40.92 -12.08 -20.39
N ILE A 12 -41.78 -12.00 -21.41
CA ILE A 12 -41.45 -11.37 -22.71
C ILE A 12 -41.44 -9.83 -22.60
N ALA A 13 -42.33 -9.25 -21.79
CA ALA A 13 -42.35 -7.81 -21.55
C ALA A 13 -41.10 -7.30 -20.79
N LEU A 14 -40.53 -8.13 -19.91
CA LEU A 14 -39.28 -7.84 -19.21
C LEU A 14 -38.04 -7.85 -20.12
N LEU A 15 -38.06 -8.58 -21.23
CA LEU A 15 -36.94 -8.67 -22.16
C LEU A 15 -36.88 -7.50 -23.17
N LEU A 16 -37.99 -6.78 -23.38
CA LEU A 16 -38.06 -5.65 -24.33
C LEU A 16 -37.75 -4.29 -23.68
N ALA A 17 -37.68 -4.20 -22.35
CA ALA A 17 -37.44 -2.96 -21.63
C ALA A 17 -35.96 -2.49 -21.61
N CYS A 18 -35.04 -3.26 -22.20
CA CYS A 18 -33.59 -2.99 -22.15
C CYS A 18 -33.02 -2.24 -23.36
N ASN A 19 -33.84 -1.69 -24.27
CA ASN A 19 -33.34 -1.08 -25.52
C ASN A 19 -33.38 0.46 -25.59
N ASN A 20 -33.28 1.15 -24.44
CA ASN A 20 -33.06 2.60 -24.41
C ASN A 20 -31.59 2.94 -24.15
N THR A 21 -30.73 2.67 -25.12
CA THR A 21 -29.42 3.32 -25.20
C THR A 21 -29.57 4.62 -25.99
N ALA A 22 -29.93 5.70 -25.28
CA ALA A 22 -29.72 7.04 -25.76
C ALA A 22 -28.23 7.22 -26.05
N GLN A 23 -27.87 7.51 -27.30
CA GLN A 23 -26.52 7.91 -27.68
C GLN A 23 -26.21 9.26 -27.03
N ASN A 24 -25.60 9.23 -25.84
CA ASN A 24 -24.92 10.38 -25.28
C ASN A 24 -23.60 10.57 -26.05
N ASN A 25 -23.59 11.55 -26.96
CA ASN A 25 -22.36 12.10 -27.57
C ASN A 25 -21.58 12.96 -26.55
N ASN A 26 -21.35 12.44 -25.36
CA ASN A 26 -20.37 13.03 -24.46
C ASN A 26 -19.00 12.61 -24.99
N LYS A 27 -18.26 13.59 -25.53
CA LYS A 27 -16.80 13.50 -25.67
C LYS A 27 -16.29 12.94 -24.35
N ALA A 28 -15.84 11.69 -24.35
CA ALA A 28 -15.41 11.03 -23.13
C ALA A 28 -14.17 11.79 -22.65
N THR A 29 -14.34 12.66 -21.66
CA THR A 29 -13.23 13.09 -20.82
C THR A 29 -12.52 11.83 -20.39
N ASN A 30 -11.26 11.67 -20.77
CA ASN A 30 -10.50 10.46 -20.50
C ASN A 30 -10.14 10.50 -19.02
N MET A 31 -11.12 10.18 -18.17
CA MET A 31 -11.12 10.32 -16.69
C MET A 31 -9.98 9.55 -16.00
N GLU A 32 -9.24 8.75 -16.76
CA GLU A 32 -8.14 7.93 -16.27
C GLU A 32 -6.76 8.57 -16.52
N GLN A 33 -6.72 9.72 -17.22
CA GLN A 33 -5.51 10.49 -17.45
C GLN A 33 -5.32 11.57 -16.38
N THR A 34 -4.10 11.71 -15.85
CA THR A 34 -3.76 12.73 -14.85
C THR A 34 -2.39 13.31 -15.14
N ILE A 35 -2.31 14.64 -15.24
CA ILE A 35 -1.07 15.42 -15.32
C ILE A 35 -0.66 15.81 -13.90
N TYR A 36 0.48 15.33 -13.44
CA TYR A 36 1.12 15.73 -12.19
C TYR A 36 2.16 16.81 -12.49
N PHE A 37 2.14 17.93 -11.75
CA PHE A 37 3.02 19.09 -11.98
C PHE A 37 3.20 19.93 -10.69
N GLY A 38 4.03 20.98 -10.74
CA GLY A 38 4.07 22.00 -9.67
C GLY A 38 4.96 21.64 -8.48
N GLY A 39 5.97 20.81 -8.68
CA GLY A 39 6.99 20.45 -7.69
C GLY A 39 8.21 19.83 -8.37
N ASP A 40 9.20 19.41 -7.59
CA ASP A 40 10.36 18.71 -8.14
C ASP A 40 9.96 17.29 -8.53
N ILE A 41 10.06 16.95 -9.81
CA ILE A 41 9.79 15.60 -10.30
C ILE A 41 11.09 14.98 -10.78
N ILE A 42 11.61 14.01 -10.03
CA ILE A 42 12.82 13.26 -10.40
C ILE A 42 12.41 11.93 -11.04
N THR A 43 12.92 11.62 -12.23
CA THR A 43 12.56 10.38 -12.96
C THR A 43 13.42 9.19 -12.56
N MET A 44 14.65 9.45 -12.11
CA MET A 44 15.71 8.45 -11.91
C MET A 44 16.01 7.63 -13.17
N GLU A 45 15.73 8.17 -14.36
CA GLU A 45 16.20 7.60 -15.62
C GLU A 45 17.68 7.95 -15.82
N GLY A 46 18.49 6.96 -16.20
CA GLY A 46 19.93 7.13 -16.44
C GLY A 46 20.79 7.20 -15.16
N ASP A 47 22.03 7.66 -15.32
CA ASP A 47 23.06 7.64 -14.26
C ASP A 47 23.08 8.91 -13.39
N LYS A 48 22.25 9.91 -13.70
CA LYS A 48 22.21 11.20 -13.00
C LYS A 48 20.77 11.64 -12.76
N PRO A 49 20.49 12.45 -11.72
CA PRO A 49 19.17 13.02 -11.50
C PRO A 49 18.71 13.87 -12.69
N GLU A 50 17.63 13.48 -13.33
CA GLU A 50 16.92 14.28 -14.32
C GLU A 50 15.58 14.75 -13.74
N TYR A 51 15.29 16.03 -13.97
CA TYR A 51 14.09 16.70 -13.48
C TYR A 51 13.18 17.07 -14.65
N VAL A 52 11.90 16.77 -14.51
CA VAL A 52 10.85 17.14 -15.47
C VAL A 52 9.82 18.04 -14.79
N GLU A 53 9.07 18.80 -15.57
CA GLU A 53 8.04 19.69 -15.03
C GLU A 53 6.69 18.99 -14.86
N ALA A 54 6.44 17.95 -15.66
CA ALA A 54 5.21 17.19 -15.62
C ALA A 54 5.39 15.70 -15.96
N VAL A 55 4.50 14.88 -15.38
CA VAL A 55 4.32 13.45 -15.69
C VAL A 55 2.84 13.21 -15.97
N VAL A 56 2.54 12.52 -17.07
CA VAL A 56 1.17 12.09 -17.37
C VAL A 56 1.03 10.60 -17.12
N ARG A 57 0.10 10.26 -16.23
CA ARG A 57 -0.37 8.90 -15.99
C ARG A 57 -1.62 8.66 -16.80
N ASP A 58 -1.70 7.51 -17.46
CA ASP A 58 -2.93 6.93 -17.98
C ASP A 58 -3.11 5.55 -17.31
N LYS A 59 -4.17 5.38 -16.51
CA LYS A 59 -4.43 4.15 -15.71
C LYS A 59 -3.27 3.71 -14.82
N ASP A 60 -2.46 2.77 -15.22
CA ASP A 60 -1.38 2.19 -14.42
C ASP A 60 0.00 2.49 -15.03
N LYS A 61 0.03 3.33 -16.08
CA LYS A 61 1.23 3.61 -16.85
C LYS A 61 1.51 5.10 -16.91
N ILE A 62 2.80 5.41 -16.93
CA ILE A 62 3.29 6.72 -17.33
C ILE A 62 3.32 6.73 -18.86
N VAL A 63 2.63 7.70 -19.47
CA VAL A 63 2.52 7.83 -20.93
C VAL A 63 3.28 9.04 -21.47
N PHE A 64 3.67 9.98 -20.59
CA PHE A 64 4.47 11.14 -20.94
C PHE A 64 5.26 11.64 -19.73
N ILE A 65 6.47 12.14 -20.00
CA ILE A 65 7.30 12.94 -19.09
C ILE A 65 7.87 14.12 -19.89
N GLY A 66 7.99 15.30 -19.29
CA GLY A 66 8.55 16.46 -20.00
C GLY A 66 8.13 17.80 -19.43
N THR A 67 7.95 18.79 -20.30
CA THR A 67 7.46 20.12 -19.90
C THR A 67 5.98 20.07 -19.56
N LYS A 68 5.52 21.00 -18.71
CA LYS A 68 4.09 21.09 -18.39
C LYS A 68 3.28 21.50 -19.61
N ALA A 69 3.79 22.41 -20.43
CA ALA A 69 3.11 22.91 -21.62
C ALA A 69 2.84 21.79 -22.64
N ASP A 70 3.84 20.94 -22.90
CA ASP A 70 3.69 19.81 -23.83
C ASP A 70 2.67 18.79 -23.31
N ALA A 71 2.63 18.56 -21.98
CA ALA A 71 1.63 17.69 -21.36
C ALA A 71 0.20 18.24 -21.52
N GLU A 72 0.01 19.54 -21.32
CA GLU A 72 -1.29 20.21 -21.48
C GLU A 72 -1.78 20.18 -22.93
N GLU A 73 -0.86 20.36 -23.90
CA GLU A 73 -1.19 20.30 -25.32
C GLU A 73 -1.58 18.88 -25.77
N GLN A 74 -0.83 17.86 -25.34
CA GLN A 74 -1.05 16.48 -25.76
C GLN A 74 -2.22 15.80 -25.03
N TYR A 75 -2.51 16.23 -23.79
CA TYR A 75 -3.54 15.65 -22.94
C TYR A 75 -4.54 16.70 -22.41
N PRO A 76 -5.26 17.41 -23.31
CA PRO A 76 -6.09 18.56 -22.95
C PRO A 76 -7.31 18.21 -22.08
N ASP A 77 -7.74 16.94 -22.10
CA ASP A 77 -8.89 16.44 -21.35
C ASP A 77 -8.48 15.70 -20.05
N ALA A 78 -7.19 15.69 -19.69
CA ALA A 78 -6.69 15.02 -18.49
C ALA A 78 -6.99 15.81 -17.20
N ALA A 79 -7.09 15.09 -16.08
CA ALA A 79 -7.19 15.71 -14.77
C ALA A 79 -5.84 16.33 -14.36
N PHE A 80 -5.88 17.39 -13.55
CA PHE A 80 -4.69 18.09 -13.08
C PHE A 80 -4.43 17.79 -11.59
N TYR A 81 -3.19 17.46 -11.25
CA TYR A 81 -2.73 17.26 -9.87
C TYR A 81 -1.51 18.13 -9.58
N ASP A 82 -1.72 19.20 -8.80
CA ASP A 82 -0.64 20.08 -8.34
C ASP A 82 0.05 19.49 -7.11
N LEU A 83 1.36 19.27 -7.22
CA LEU A 83 2.24 18.77 -6.17
C LEU A 83 2.48 19.79 -5.06
N LYS A 84 2.17 21.08 -5.28
CA LYS A 84 2.30 22.17 -4.30
C LYS A 84 3.72 22.28 -3.72
N GLY A 85 4.72 22.11 -4.58
CA GLY A 85 6.13 22.15 -4.22
C GLY A 85 6.68 20.87 -3.58
N ASN A 86 5.87 19.81 -3.41
CA ASN A 86 6.37 18.51 -2.94
C ASN A 86 7.14 17.78 -4.03
N VAL A 87 8.00 16.85 -3.61
CA VAL A 87 8.82 16.03 -4.52
C VAL A 87 8.04 14.80 -5.00
N MET A 88 8.02 14.55 -6.30
CA MET A 88 7.62 13.28 -6.89
C MET A 88 8.88 12.50 -7.31
N MET A 89 8.93 11.22 -6.95
CA MET A 89 10.00 10.29 -7.34
C MET A 89 9.42 8.88 -7.58
N PRO A 90 10.13 7.98 -8.27
CA PRO A 90 9.74 6.59 -8.37
C PRO A 90 9.54 5.98 -6.98
N GLY A 91 8.55 5.10 -6.86
CA GLY A 91 8.37 4.31 -5.65
C GLY A 91 9.60 3.44 -5.39
N PHE A 92 9.92 3.22 -4.11
CA PHE A 92 11.02 2.33 -3.75
C PHE A 92 10.74 0.90 -4.24
N ILE A 93 11.75 0.30 -4.86
CA ILE A 93 11.74 -1.10 -5.27
C ILE A 93 12.62 -1.86 -4.29
N GLU A 94 12.02 -2.79 -3.55
CA GLU A 94 12.72 -3.68 -2.62
C GLU A 94 12.90 -5.05 -3.29
N PRO A 95 14.07 -5.35 -3.88
CA PRO A 95 14.29 -6.59 -4.61
C PRO A 95 14.51 -7.80 -3.69
N HIS A 96 14.84 -7.60 -2.41
CA HIS A 96 15.17 -8.67 -1.49
C HIS A 96 14.72 -8.37 -0.05
N ALA A 97 13.42 -8.54 0.18
CA ALA A 97 12.86 -8.56 1.53
C ALA A 97 12.36 -9.96 1.92
N HIS A 98 12.22 -10.15 3.23
CA HIS A 98 11.57 -11.32 3.81
C HIS A 98 10.26 -10.92 4.52
N PRO A 99 9.22 -10.50 3.77
CA PRO A 99 8.01 -9.89 4.35
C PRO A 99 7.27 -10.84 5.31
N VAL A 100 7.29 -12.16 5.04
CA VAL A 100 6.70 -13.15 5.94
C VAL A 100 7.49 -13.27 7.23
N SER A 101 8.83 -13.26 7.18
CA SER A 101 9.66 -13.32 8.39
C SER A 101 9.51 -12.05 9.23
N ILE A 102 9.55 -10.88 8.59
CA ILE A 102 9.46 -9.61 9.29
C ILE A 102 8.05 -9.43 9.84
N GLY A 103 7.02 -9.49 9.00
CA GLY A 103 5.64 -9.28 9.39
C GLY A 103 5.09 -10.40 10.28
N GLY A 104 5.26 -11.65 9.87
CA GLY A 104 4.64 -12.82 10.50
C GLY A 104 5.40 -13.37 11.71
N PHE A 105 6.73 -13.21 11.77
CA PHE A 105 7.52 -13.73 12.89
C PHE A 105 8.07 -12.64 13.82
N ILE A 106 8.60 -11.54 13.28
CA ILE A 106 9.22 -10.51 14.14
C ILE A 106 8.15 -9.57 14.70
N LEU A 107 7.37 -8.94 13.83
CA LEU A 107 6.47 -7.84 14.20
C LEU A 107 5.12 -8.31 14.78
N ALA A 108 4.70 -9.54 14.49
CA ALA A 108 3.47 -10.12 15.02
C ALA A 108 3.62 -10.75 16.42
N ASN A 109 4.85 -10.87 16.92
CA ASN A 109 5.14 -11.50 18.21
C ASN A 109 5.66 -10.48 19.22
N ASP A 110 5.83 -10.89 20.48
CA ASP A 110 6.44 -10.02 21.48
C ASP A 110 7.94 -9.84 21.21
N ILE A 111 8.42 -8.65 21.55
CA ILE A 111 9.81 -8.25 21.32
C ILE A 111 10.49 -7.97 22.66
N VAL A 112 11.60 -8.64 22.90
CA VAL A 112 12.55 -8.37 23.99
C VAL A 112 13.93 -8.22 23.37
N ALA A 113 14.25 -7.00 22.95
CA ALA A 113 15.46 -6.66 22.20
C ALA A 113 16.36 -5.69 23.00
N PRO A 114 17.66 -5.60 22.69
CA PRO A 114 18.61 -4.73 23.39
C PRO A 114 18.36 -3.23 23.22
N HIS A 115 17.56 -2.86 22.22
CA HIS A 115 17.21 -1.49 21.90
C HIS A 115 15.70 -1.33 21.92
N GLU A 116 15.24 -0.10 22.07
CA GLU A 116 13.81 0.21 22.02
C GLU A 116 13.27 0.00 20.60
N TRP A 117 12.09 -0.63 20.51
CA TRP A 117 11.36 -0.77 19.25
C TRP A 117 10.07 0.02 19.33
N ARG A 118 9.95 1.07 18.50
CA ARG A 118 8.76 1.92 18.41
C ARG A 118 7.86 1.43 17.27
N MET A 119 6.77 0.77 17.63
CA MET A 119 5.73 0.37 16.70
C MET A 119 4.59 1.41 16.70
N PRO A 120 3.77 1.48 15.64
CA PRO A 120 2.65 2.42 15.57
C PRO A 120 1.67 2.36 16.76
N HIS A 121 1.58 1.21 17.42
CA HIS A 121 0.60 0.96 18.51
C HIS A 121 1.24 0.61 19.86
N LYS A 122 2.55 0.35 19.91
CA LYS A 122 3.24 -0.13 21.11
C LYS A 122 4.72 0.21 21.02
N THR A 123 5.29 0.64 22.13
CA THR A 123 6.75 0.74 22.26
C THR A 123 7.23 -0.40 23.14
N TYR A 124 8.18 -1.19 22.64
CA TYR A 124 8.88 -2.22 23.40
C TYR A 124 10.16 -1.60 23.96
N PRO A 125 10.33 -1.52 25.30
CA PRO A 125 11.54 -0.94 25.88
C PRO A 125 12.76 -1.80 25.56
N GLY A 126 13.93 -1.17 25.44
CA GLY A 126 15.19 -1.89 25.28
C GLY A 126 15.57 -2.61 26.58
N VAL A 127 15.89 -3.90 26.50
CA VAL A 127 16.24 -4.74 27.64
C VAL A 127 17.69 -5.21 27.49
N LYS A 128 18.54 -4.95 28.48
CA LYS A 128 19.94 -5.40 28.49
C LYS A 128 20.26 -6.09 29.81
N GLY A 129 21.22 -7.01 29.78
CA GLY A 129 21.57 -7.84 30.92
C GLY A 129 20.71 -9.10 31.02
N LYS A 130 21.31 -10.18 31.48
CA LYS A 130 20.72 -11.52 31.53
C LYS A 130 19.48 -11.56 32.40
N GLU A 131 19.58 -11.03 33.61
CA GLU A 131 18.51 -11.07 34.61
C GLU A 131 17.29 -10.28 34.11
N ASN A 132 17.53 -9.11 33.50
CA ASN A 132 16.46 -8.29 32.93
C ASN A 132 15.80 -8.98 31.73
N TYR A 133 16.59 -9.62 30.86
CA TYR A 133 16.07 -10.38 29.72
C TYR A 133 15.19 -11.55 30.19
N LEU A 134 15.69 -12.37 31.12
CA LEU A 134 14.94 -13.50 31.67
C LEU A 134 13.67 -13.04 32.39
N LYS A 135 13.74 -11.93 33.14
CA LYS A 135 12.56 -11.33 33.78
C LYS A 135 11.53 -10.92 32.73
N ALA A 136 11.93 -10.19 31.69
CA ALA A 136 11.01 -9.73 30.64
C ALA A 136 10.37 -10.90 29.88
N VAL A 137 11.14 -11.94 29.56
CA VAL A 137 10.61 -13.17 28.95
C VAL A 137 9.60 -13.85 29.87
N LYS A 138 9.90 -13.98 31.17
CA LYS A 138 8.98 -14.56 32.14
C LYS A 138 7.69 -13.76 32.25
N ASP A 139 7.78 -12.43 32.34
CA ASP A 139 6.62 -11.55 32.44
C ASP A 139 5.69 -11.72 31.22
N ILE A 140 6.25 -11.88 30.01
CA ILE A 140 5.48 -12.14 28.78
C ILE A 140 4.77 -13.50 28.83
N ILE A 141 5.47 -14.56 29.28
CA ILE A 141 4.88 -15.91 29.37
C ILE A 141 3.76 -15.92 30.43
N ASP A 142 4.00 -15.29 31.58
CA ASP A 142 3.02 -15.16 32.65
C ASP A 142 1.79 -14.34 32.23
N SER A 143 1.93 -13.44 31.26
CA SER A 143 0.81 -12.64 30.74
C SER A 143 -0.07 -13.36 29.71
N LYS A 144 0.31 -14.55 29.21
CA LYS A 144 -0.49 -15.29 28.22
C LYS A 144 -1.70 -15.95 28.84
N GLU A 145 -2.85 -15.87 28.19
CA GLU A 145 -4.07 -16.55 28.66
C GLU A 145 -3.95 -18.07 28.53
N ASP A 146 -3.50 -18.54 27.36
CA ASP A 146 -3.17 -19.95 27.14
C ASP A 146 -1.80 -20.27 27.71
N LYS A 147 -1.78 -21.11 28.75
CA LYS A 147 -0.56 -21.58 29.44
C LYS A 147 0.09 -22.80 28.80
N THR A 148 -0.57 -23.39 27.81
CA THR A 148 -0.11 -24.60 27.10
C THR A 148 0.41 -24.30 25.70
N GLY A 149 0.09 -23.13 25.16
CA GLY A 149 0.52 -22.64 23.87
C GLY A 149 2.01 -22.29 23.78
N THR A 150 2.51 -22.22 22.55
CA THR A 150 3.89 -21.78 22.27
C THR A 150 3.97 -20.25 22.30
N VAL A 151 4.95 -19.71 23.03
CA VAL A 151 5.26 -18.28 23.05
C VAL A 151 6.49 -18.00 22.20
N LEU A 152 6.31 -17.23 21.13
CA LEU A 152 7.39 -16.75 20.28
C LEU A 152 7.79 -15.34 20.75
N ILE A 153 9.09 -15.14 20.99
CA ILE A 153 9.65 -13.85 21.39
C ILE A 153 10.86 -13.56 20.51
N TRP A 154 10.89 -12.38 19.90
CA TRP A 154 12.03 -11.91 19.11
C TRP A 154 12.98 -11.03 19.94
N GLY A 155 14.28 -11.11 19.65
CA GLY A 155 15.25 -10.10 20.10
C GLY A 155 16.37 -10.60 21.02
N TYR A 156 16.43 -11.90 21.36
CA TYR A 156 17.59 -12.46 22.07
C TYR A 156 18.88 -12.22 21.29
N HIS A 157 19.90 -11.74 22.00
CA HIS A 157 21.25 -11.71 21.46
C HIS A 157 22.30 -11.78 22.57
N LYS A 158 23.22 -12.74 22.45
CA LYS A 158 24.22 -13.07 23.48
C LYS A 158 25.03 -11.86 23.96
N SER A 159 25.50 -11.00 23.04
CA SER A 159 26.33 -9.84 23.42
C SER A 159 25.64 -8.84 24.35
N TRP A 160 24.30 -8.80 24.40
CA TRP A 160 23.55 -7.88 25.24
C TRP A 160 22.83 -8.57 26.40
N HIS A 161 22.46 -9.85 26.24
CA HIS A 161 21.68 -10.60 27.22
C HIS A 161 22.49 -11.69 27.94
N GLY A 162 23.76 -11.88 27.57
CA GLY A 162 24.60 -12.94 28.14
C GLY A 162 24.16 -14.34 27.74
N ASP A 163 24.84 -15.34 28.33
CA ASP A 163 24.53 -16.75 28.09
C ASP A 163 23.28 -17.20 28.84
N LEU A 164 22.38 -17.91 28.16
CA LEU A 164 21.17 -18.49 28.75
C LEU A 164 21.39 -19.86 29.40
N THR A 165 22.56 -20.46 29.19
CA THR A 165 23.01 -21.73 29.76
C THR A 165 24.30 -21.55 30.53
#